data_AF-C7IWQ3-F1
#
_entry.id   AF-C7IWQ3-F1
#
_cell.length_a   1.000
_cell.length_b   1.000
_cell.length_c   1.000
_cell.angle_alpha   90.00
_cell.angle_beta   90.00
_cell.angle_gamma   90.00
#
_symmetry.space_group_name_H-M   'P 1'
#
loop_
_entity.id
_entity.type
_entity.pdbx_description
1 polymer ?
#
loop_
_entity_poly.entity_id
_entity_poly.type
_entity_poly.pdbx_seq_one_letter_code
_entity_poly.pdbx_strand_id
1 'polypeptide(L)'
;GLHCFQGFAGEVCEKSQRKFLSMNTKNFLMENNWDVLFERDQLKIERDAGRVFKGWNEGKIFFAPTYKYSYNSDAYASETATSNKKRRTPAWCDRILWRGDGILQLSYYRGESRFSDHRPVCGTFIVEVEVLNRKAKMRPSNANMKIGAEELLPQGNNKGKGTTLLAHMP
;
A
#
# COMPACT_ATOMS: atom_id res chain seq x y z
N GLY A 1 -9.24 2.87 19.21
CA GLY A 1 -8.92 1.75 18.30
C GLY A 1 -8.51 2.35 16.99
N LEU A 2 -7.44 1.84 16.37
CA LEU A 2 -6.93 2.22 15.04
C LEU A 2 -7.93 1.83 13.94
N HIS A 3 -9.16 2.35 13.98
CA HIS A 3 -10.24 1.94 13.07
C HIS A 3 -10.06 2.44 11.63
N CYS A 4 -9.06 3.29 11.34
CA CYS A 4 -8.91 3.94 10.04
C CYS A 4 -7.64 3.59 9.26
N PHE A 5 -6.70 2.82 9.81
CA PHE A 5 -5.50 2.44 9.07
C PHE A 5 -5.58 0.97 8.66
N GLN A 6 -6.08 0.74 7.44
CA GLN A 6 -5.94 -0.56 6.77
C GLN A 6 -4.78 -0.46 5.79
N GLY A 7 -3.63 -0.97 6.23
CA GLY A 7 -2.45 -1.16 5.40
C GLY A 7 -2.36 -2.60 4.90
N PHE A 8 -2.17 -2.78 3.60
CA PHE A 8 -1.85 -4.07 3.02
C PHE A 8 -0.46 -3.97 2.38
N ALA A 9 0.51 -4.65 3.00
CA ALA A 9 1.81 -4.94 2.41
C ALA A 9 1.85 -6.44 2.17
N GLY A 10 1.98 -6.85 0.91
CA GLY A 10 1.94 -8.26 0.57
C GLY A 10 2.31 -8.53 -0.88
N GLU A 11 2.70 -9.77 -1.13
CA GLU A 11 2.94 -10.27 -2.47
C GLU A 11 1.60 -10.48 -3.20
N VAL A 12 1.27 -9.58 -4.13
CA VAL A 12 0.16 -9.73 -5.07
C VAL A 12 0.73 -10.33 -6.37
N CYS A 13 1.09 -11.61 -6.32
CA CYS A 13 1.51 -12.34 -7.50
C CYS A 13 0.30 -13.05 -8.12
N GLU A 14 -0.39 -12.39 -9.05
CA GLU A 14 -1.33 -13.12 -9.89
C GLU A 14 -0.53 -13.92 -10.92
N LYS A 15 -0.70 -15.24 -10.92
CA LYS A 15 0.04 -16.26 -11.72
C LYS A 15 -0.05 -16.07 -13.25
N SER A 16 -0.59 -14.95 -13.72
CA SER A 16 -0.91 -14.58 -15.10
C SER A 16 0.27 -14.00 -15.89
N GLN A 17 1.39 -13.63 -15.26
CA GLN A 17 2.60 -13.17 -15.97
C GLN A 17 3.40 -14.30 -16.66
N ARG A 18 2.70 -15.34 -17.14
CA ARG A 18 3.26 -16.44 -17.93
C ARG A 18 3.28 -16.13 -19.44
N LYS A 19 3.18 -14.85 -19.84
CA LYS A 19 3.43 -14.41 -21.20
C LYS A 19 4.92 -14.13 -21.36
N PHE A 20 5.53 -14.75 -22.37
CA PHE A 20 6.90 -14.49 -22.79
C PHE A 20 7.11 -12.98 -22.96
N LEU A 21 8.24 -12.47 -22.47
CA LEU A 21 8.59 -11.05 -22.54
C LEU A 21 8.62 -10.61 -24.01
N SER A 22 7.64 -9.81 -24.43
CA SER A 22 7.58 -9.21 -25.77
C SER A 22 8.84 -8.37 -26.03
N MET A 23 9.29 -8.27 -27.28
CA MET A 23 10.42 -7.40 -27.66
C MET A 23 10.20 -5.97 -27.16
N ASN A 24 8.95 -5.49 -27.22
CA ASN A 24 8.58 -4.16 -26.74
C ASN A 24 8.74 -4.03 -25.22
N THR A 25 8.39 -5.06 -24.46
CA THR A 25 8.56 -5.08 -23.00
C THR A 25 10.04 -5.05 -22.61
N LYS A 26 10.90 -5.73 -23.37
CA LYS A 26 12.36 -5.70 -23.16
C LYS A 26 12.95 -4.31 -23.41
N ASN A 27 12.53 -3.63 -24.46
CA ASN A 27 13.01 -2.28 -24.76
C ASN A 27 12.65 -1.30 -23.63
N PHE A 28 11.41 -1.34 -23.14
CA PHE A 28 11.01 -0.49 -22.01
C PHE A 28 11.76 -0.80 -20.71
N LEU A 29 12.14 -2.06 -20.48
CA LEU A 29 12.99 -2.45 -19.35
C LEU A 29 14.40 -1.84 -19.49
N MET A 30 14.99 -1.87 -20.68
CA MET A 30 16.31 -1.29 -20.95
C MET A 30 16.31 0.24 -20.88
N GLU A 31 15.21 0.88 -21.28
CA GLU A 31 15.03 2.33 -21.23
C GLU A 31 14.58 2.84 -19.86
N ASN A 32 14.39 1.95 -18.87
CA ASN A 32 13.82 2.27 -17.56
C ASN A 32 12.46 2.98 -17.63
N ASN A 33 11.67 2.70 -18.67
CA ASN A 33 10.37 3.31 -18.88
C ASN A 33 9.29 2.60 -18.08
N TRP A 34 9.35 2.79 -16.76
CA TRP A 34 8.48 2.12 -15.78
C TRP A 34 7.02 2.49 -15.97
N ASP A 35 6.73 3.75 -16.29
CA ASP A 35 5.36 4.23 -16.50
C ASP A 35 4.64 3.42 -17.60
N VAL A 36 5.28 3.23 -18.77
CA VAL A 36 4.69 2.48 -19.89
C VAL A 36 4.56 0.97 -19.59
N LEU A 37 5.47 0.41 -18.80
CA LEU A 37 5.38 -0.98 -18.34
C LEU A 37 4.26 -1.15 -17.32
N PHE A 38 4.11 -0.18 -16.42
CA PHE A 38 3.13 -0.18 -15.35
C PHE A 38 1.70 -0.04 -15.86
N GLU A 39 1.47 0.67 -16.97
CA GLU A 39 0.15 0.70 -17.64
C GLU A 39 -0.35 -0.69 -18.08
N ARG A 40 0.54 -1.68 -18.18
CA ARG A 40 0.19 -3.06 -18.50
C ARG A 40 0.17 -3.97 -17.28
N ASP A 41 0.35 -3.43 -16.08
CA ASP A 41 0.32 -4.18 -14.83
C ASP A 41 -1.11 -4.67 -14.56
N GLN A 42 -1.23 -5.97 -14.28
CA GLN A 42 -2.52 -6.62 -14.09
C GLN A 42 -3.25 -6.05 -12.87
N LEU A 43 -2.54 -5.84 -11.75
CA LEU A 43 -3.17 -5.29 -10.54
C LEU A 43 -3.69 -3.87 -10.79
N LYS A 44 -2.92 -3.03 -11.48
CA LYS A 44 -3.38 -1.70 -11.92
C LYS A 44 -4.66 -1.80 -12.76
N ILE A 45 -4.66 -2.62 -13.81
CA ILE A 45 -5.83 -2.79 -14.69
C ILE A 45 -7.07 -3.26 -13.91
N GLU A 46 -6.92 -4.24 -13.02
CA GLU A 46 -8.01 -4.78 -12.21
C GLU A 46 -8.54 -3.74 -11.19
N ARG A 47 -7.65 -2.90 -10.63
CA ARG A 47 -8.00 -1.81 -9.71
C ARG A 47 -8.70 -0.66 -10.43
N ASP A 48 -8.18 -0.24 -11.58
CA ASP A 48 -8.78 0.83 -12.40
C ASP A 48 -10.16 0.43 -12.91
N ALA A 49 -10.37 -0.85 -13.21
CA ALA A 49 -11.68 -1.39 -13.54
C ALA A 49 -12.59 -1.62 -12.30
N GLY A 50 -12.09 -1.34 -11.10
CA GLY A 50 -12.82 -1.51 -9.85
C GLY A 50 -13.19 -2.95 -9.52
N ARG A 51 -12.50 -3.96 -10.08
CA ARG A 51 -12.79 -5.38 -9.81
C ARG A 51 -12.18 -5.88 -8.51
N VAL A 52 -11.03 -5.31 -8.13
CA VAL A 52 -10.29 -5.66 -6.90
C VAL A 52 -9.93 -4.41 -6.10
N PHE A 53 -9.68 -4.56 -4.80
CA PHE A 53 -9.21 -3.49 -3.90
C PHE A 53 -10.01 -2.17 -4.01
N LYS A 54 -11.34 -2.25 -4.11
CA LYS A 54 -12.22 -1.07 -4.15
C LYS A 54 -11.99 -0.16 -2.95
N GLY A 55 -11.76 1.13 -3.21
CA GLY A 55 -11.52 2.15 -2.18
C GLY A 55 -10.11 2.11 -1.57
N TRP A 56 -9.19 1.29 -2.09
CA TRP A 56 -7.78 1.31 -1.72
C TRP A 56 -6.98 2.19 -2.67
N ASN A 57 -6.01 2.89 -2.11
CA ASN A 57 -5.04 3.73 -2.78
C ASN A 57 -3.70 3.01 -2.90
N GLU A 58 -2.92 3.42 -3.90
CA GLU A 58 -1.56 2.96 -4.11
C GLU A 58 -0.72 4.13 -4.65
N GLY A 59 0.55 4.19 -4.26
CA GLY A 59 1.47 5.22 -4.69
C GLY A 59 1.86 5.04 -6.14
N LYS A 60 2.26 6.14 -6.80
CA LYS A 60 2.89 6.03 -8.11
C LYS A 60 4.20 5.26 -7.99
N ILE A 61 4.38 4.26 -8.84
CA ILE A 61 5.59 3.44 -8.90
C ILE A 61 6.58 4.09 -9.85
N PHE A 62 7.77 4.40 -9.33
CA PHE A 62 8.90 4.96 -10.10
C PHE A 62 10.12 4.04 -10.09
N PHE A 63 9.95 2.80 -9.66
CA PHE A 63 11.03 1.83 -9.48
C PHE A 63 10.83 0.60 -10.36
N ALA A 64 11.95 -0.06 -10.67
CA ALA A 64 11.98 -1.27 -11.50
C ALA A 64 11.16 -2.42 -10.88
N PRO A 65 10.64 -3.36 -11.70
CA PRO A 65 9.98 -4.56 -11.20
C PRO A 65 10.77 -5.30 -10.09
N THR A 66 10.07 -5.80 -9.08
CA THR A 66 10.66 -6.37 -7.86
C THR A 66 10.95 -7.86 -7.98
N TYR A 67 10.39 -8.52 -8.98
CA TYR A 67 10.54 -9.94 -9.28
C TYR A 67 10.79 -10.13 -10.79
N LYS A 68 11.41 -11.20 -11.31
CA LYS A 68 12.22 -12.23 -10.64
C LYS A 68 13.69 -11.99 -10.97
N TYR A 69 14.51 -11.74 -9.95
CA TYR A 69 15.95 -11.58 -10.13
C TYR A 69 16.68 -12.91 -10.14
N SER A 70 17.83 -12.94 -10.80
CA SER A 70 18.79 -14.04 -10.66
C SER A 70 19.45 -14.00 -9.29
N TYR A 71 19.84 -15.18 -8.78
CA TYR A 71 20.43 -15.30 -7.45
C TYR A 71 21.64 -14.39 -7.30
N ASN A 72 21.63 -13.55 -6.26
CA ASN A 72 22.68 -12.58 -5.95
C ASN A 72 23.10 -11.69 -7.13
N SER A 73 22.17 -11.34 -8.02
CA SER A 73 22.42 -10.55 -9.22
C SER A 73 21.34 -9.48 -9.41
N ASP A 74 21.69 -8.38 -10.08
CA ASP A 74 20.75 -7.35 -10.52
C ASP A 74 20.13 -7.65 -11.88
N ALA A 75 20.57 -8.72 -12.55
CA ALA A 75 19.96 -9.18 -13.78
C ALA A 75 18.65 -9.92 -13.50
N TYR A 76 17.64 -9.69 -14.35
CA TYR A 76 16.42 -10.47 -14.30
C TYR A 76 16.66 -11.91 -14.78
N ALA A 77 15.97 -12.86 -14.17
CA ALA A 77 16.14 -14.29 -14.48
C ALA A 77 15.79 -14.66 -15.93
N SER A 78 15.04 -13.81 -16.64
CA SER A 78 14.73 -13.98 -18.06
C SER A 78 15.91 -13.68 -18.99
N GLU A 79 16.87 -12.84 -18.56
CA GLU A 79 18.04 -12.43 -19.35
C GLU A 79 19.13 -13.52 -19.33
N THR A 80 19.28 -14.22 -18.21
CA THR A 80 20.35 -15.21 -18.00
C THR A 80 19.93 -16.65 -18.29
N ALA A 81 18.72 -16.89 -18.81
CA ALA A 81 18.19 -18.24 -19.02
C ALA A 81 18.73 -18.89 -20.31
N THR A 82 19.71 -19.79 -20.18
CA THR A 82 20.06 -20.80 -21.17
C THR A 82 18.92 -21.82 -21.29
N SER A 83 18.24 -21.79 -22.45
CA SER A 83 17.23 -22.69 -23.07
C SER A 83 16.27 -23.60 -22.26
N ASN A 84 16.52 -24.02 -21.02
CA ASN A 84 15.71 -25.00 -20.28
C ASN A 84 15.09 -24.51 -18.95
N LYS A 85 15.34 -23.26 -18.52
CA LYS A 85 14.70 -22.68 -17.33
C LYS A 85 13.52 -21.78 -17.73
N LYS A 86 12.35 -21.99 -17.08
CA LYS A 86 11.12 -21.20 -17.31
C LYS A 86 11.44 -19.69 -17.23
N ARG A 87 11.41 -19.01 -18.38
CA ARG A 87 11.52 -17.54 -18.46
C ARG A 87 10.34 -16.93 -17.71
N ARG A 88 10.62 -16.18 -16.64
CA ARG A 88 9.62 -15.40 -15.92
C ARG A 88 9.77 -13.94 -16.30
N THR A 89 8.66 -13.30 -16.63
CA THR A 89 8.62 -11.89 -16.96
C THR A 89 8.80 -11.06 -15.68
N PRO A 90 9.61 -9.98 -15.71
CA PRO A 90 9.71 -9.08 -14.58
C PRO A 90 8.34 -8.51 -14.17
N ALA A 91 8.08 -8.46 -12.87
CA ALA A 91 6.79 -8.15 -12.28
C ALA A 91 6.93 -7.28 -11.01
N TRP A 92 5.94 -6.42 -10.75
CA TRP A 92 5.75 -5.76 -9.46
C TRP A 92 4.80 -6.60 -8.59
N CYS A 93 5.32 -7.66 -8.00
CA CYS A 93 4.55 -8.52 -7.11
C CYS A 93 4.45 -7.95 -5.70
N ASP A 94 5.42 -7.16 -5.26
CA ASP A 94 5.50 -6.62 -3.90
C ASP A 94 4.88 -5.22 -3.88
N ARG A 95 3.72 -5.06 -3.23
CA ARG A 95 2.87 -3.86 -3.33
C ARG A 95 2.42 -3.37 -1.97
N ILE A 96 2.34 -2.06 -1.82
CA ILE A 96 1.81 -1.40 -0.61
C ILE A 96 0.56 -0.62 -1.00
N LEU A 97 -0.58 -1.06 -0.49
CA LEU A 97 -1.87 -0.40 -0.65
C LEU A 97 -2.38 0.08 0.71
N TRP A 98 -3.11 1.18 0.71
CA TRP A 98 -3.74 1.71 1.93
C TRP A 98 -5.16 2.17 1.67
N ARG A 99 -5.99 2.14 2.72
CA ARG A 99 -7.35 2.66 2.69
C ARG A 99 -7.65 3.42 3.98
N GLY A 100 -8.36 4.53 3.84
CA GLY A 100 -8.73 5.42 4.94
C GLY A 100 -8.40 6.87 4.63
N ASP A 101 -9.01 7.77 5.39
CA ASP A 101 -8.74 9.21 5.32
C ASP A 101 -7.56 9.59 6.23
N GLY A 102 -6.98 10.77 6.00
CA GLY A 102 -5.86 11.27 6.82
C GLY A 102 -4.55 10.50 6.62
N ILE A 103 -4.41 9.75 5.51
CA ILE A 103 -3.19 9.01 5.16
C ILE A 103 -2.49 9.72 3.99
N LEU A 104 -1.27 10.20 4.23
CA LEU A 104 -0.40 10.80 3.23
C LEU A 104 0.83 9.91 3.03
N GLN A 105 0.99 9.34 1.84
CA GLN A 105 2.21 8.61 1.50
C GLN A 105 3.34 9.59 1.17
N LEU A 106 4.45 9.50 1.91
CA LEU A 106 5.66 10.31 1.71
C LEU A 106 6.64 9.67 0.73
N SER A 107 6.80 8.34 0.80
CA SER A 107 7.74 7.63 -0.05
C SER A 107 7.21 6.25 -0.42
N TYR A 108 7.57 5.79 -1.62
CA TYR A 108 7.30 4.45 -2.11
C TYR A 108 8.47 3.99 -2.98
N TYR A 109 9.29 3.06 -2.49
CA TYR A 109 10.54 2.69 -3.16
C TYR A 109 10.87 1.22 -3.02
N ARG A 110 11.71 0.73 -3.94
CA ARG A 110 12.30 -0.60 -3.90
C ARG A 110 13.68 -0.53 -3.27
N GLY A 111 13.99 -1.43 -2.35
CA GLY A 111 15.34 -1.64 -1.82
C GLY A 111 16.18 -2.57 -2.69
N GLU A 112 17.51 -2.53 -2.52
CA GLU A 112 18.49 -3.29 -3.31
C GLU A 112 18.98 -4.58 -2.64
N SER A 113 18.27 -5.06 -1.63
CA SER A 113 18.62 -6.31 -0.93
C SER A 113 18.53 -7.51 -1.89
N ARG A 114 19.58 -8.35 -1.90
CA ARG A 114 19.71 -9.51 -2.81
C ARG A 114 19.52 -10.86 -2.12
N PHE A 115 18.94 -10.86 -0.91
CA PHE A 115 18.75 -12.09 -0.12
C PHE A 115 17.73 -13.06 -0.74
N SER A 116 16.85 -12.59 -1.62
CA SER A 116 15.90 -13.41 -2.37
C SER A 116 15.88 -13.03 -3.86
N ASP A 117 15.07 -13.74 -4.64
CA ASP A 117 14.72 -13.39 -6.02
C ASP A 117 13.70 -12.23 -6.12
N HIS A 118 13.32 -11.68 -4.97
CA HIS A 118 12.56 -10.45 -4.82
C HIS A 118 13.46 -9.32 -4.32
N ARG A 119 13.00 -8.09 -4.57
CA ARG A 119 13.55 -6.87 -3.98
C ARG A 119 12.52 -6.29 -3.01
N PRO A 120 12.91 -5.95 -1.77
CA PRO A 120 11.96 -5.43 -0.78
C PRO A 120 11.36 -4.11 -1.26
N VAL A 121 10.13 -3.82 -0.87
CA VAL A 121 9.43 -2.59 -1.20
C VAL A 121 9.02 -1.92 0.10
N CYS A 122 9.37 -0.64 0.24
CA CYS A 122 9.11 0.11 1.45
C CYS A 122 8.24 1.34 1.18
N GLY A 123 7.41 1.67 2.15
CA GLY A 123 6.53 2.83 2.13
C GLY A 123 6.62 3.63 3.43
N THR A 124 6.61 4.95 3.33
CA THR A 124 6.54 5.83 4.50
C THR A 124 5.28 6.66 4.42
N PHE A 125 4.56 6.76 5.54
CA PHE A 125 3.26 7.42 5.60
C PHE A 125 3.19 8.37 6.79
N ILE A 126 2.54 9.51 6.57
CA ILE A 126 1.96 10.35 7.61
C ILE A 126 0.51 9.92 7.80
N VAL A 127 0.13 9.60 9.04
CA VAL A 127 -1.23 9.19 9.39
C VAL A 127 -1.79 10.13 10.46
N GLU A 128 -2.91 10.77 10.17
CA GLU A 128 -3.68 11.53 11.15
C GLU A 128 -4.45 10.57 12.05
N VAL A 129 -4.28 10.73 13.37
CA VAL A 129 -4.91 9.89 14.38
C VAL A 129 -5.73 10.76 15.32
N GLU A 130 -7.01 10.43 15.42
CA GLU A 130 -7.87 10.98 16.46
C GLU A 130 -7.65 10.22 17.78
N VAL A 131 -7.11 10.93 18.78
CA VAL A 131 -7.00 10.40 20.12
C VAL A 131 -8.32 10.63 20.85
N LEU A 132 -9.17 9.60 20.87
CA LEU A 132 -10.35 9.59 21.72
C LEU A 132 -9.92 9.64 23.19
N ASN A 133 -10.08 10.80 23.82
CA ASN A 133 -9.81 10.97 25.24
C ASN A 133 -10.88 10.20 26.03
N ARG A 134 -10.52 9.04 26.58
CA ARG A 134 -11.44 8.12 27.27
C ARG A 134 -11.83 8.59 28.68
N LYS A 135 -11.79 9.90 28.95
CA LYS A 135 -12.20 10.54 30.21
C LYS A 135 -13.50 11.31 30.01
N ALA A 136 -14.62 10.60 29.86
CA ALA A 136 -15.98 11.04 30.20
C ALA A 136 -17.00 10.10 29.57
N LYS A 137 -17.22 8.92 30.18
CA LYS A 137 -18.49 8.18 30.12
C LYS A 137 -18.48 7.06 31.16
N MET A 138 -18.20 7.40 32.42
CA MET A 138 -18.92 6.69 33.47
C MET A 138 -20.34 7.23 33.41
N ARG A 139 -21.26 6.45 32.82
CA ARG A 139 -22.68 6.64 33.08
C ARG A 139 -22.87 6.36 34.58
N PRO A 140 -23.32 7.31 35.41
CA PRO A 140 -23.92 6.91 36.66
C PRO A 140 -25.16 6.10 36.28
N SER A 141 -25.27 4.87 36.77
CA SER A 141 -26.54 4.15 36.75
C SER A 141 -27.52 4.93 37.62
N ASN A 142 -28.32 5.81 37.03
CA ASN A 142 -29.37 6.50 37.74
C ASN A 142 -30.50 5.49 38.03
N ALA A 143 -30.57 5.06 39.29
CA ALA A 143 -31.84 4.81 39.94
C ALA A 143 -32.66 6.12 39.94
N ASN A 144 -33.95 6.01 39.66
CA ASN A 144 -34.93 7.09 39.59
C ASN A 144 -34.82 8.13 40.73
N MET A 145 -34.81 9.42 40.40
CA MET A 145 -35.63 10.44 41.07
C MET A 145 -35.75 11.71 40.21
N LYS A 146 -36.97 12.26 40.14
CA LYS A 146 -37.39 13.46 39.40
C LYS A 146 -36.84 14.74 40.05
N ILE A 147 -36.60 15.80 39.27
CA ILE A 147 -37.02 17.22 39.45
C ILE A 147 -36.36 18.04 38.32
N GLY A 148 -37.13 18.95 37.71
CA GLY A 148 -36.73 19.74 36.54
C GLY A 148 -36.00 21.05 36.86
N ALA A 149 -35.22 21.52 35.89
CA ALA A 149 -35.05 22.92 35.51
C ALA A 149 -34.35 22.94 34.14
N GLU A 150 -34.90 23.73 33.23
CA GLU A 150 -34.34 24.02 31.91
C GLU A 150 -33.15 24.97 32.05
N GLU A 151 -31.98 24.61 31.52
CA GLU A 151 -30.94 25.59 31.19
C GLU A 151 -30.20 25.16 29.92
N LEU A 152 -30.08 26.13 29.02
CA LEU A 152 -29.63 26.03 27.64
C LEU A 152 -28.09 25.89 27.55
N LEU A 153 -27.68 25.16 26.50
CA LEU A 153 -26.35 24.85 25.93
C LEU A 153 -25.18 25.85 26.20
N PRO A 154 -23.90 25.42 26.06
CA PRO A 154 -23.31 25.31 24.72
C PRO A 154 -22.74 23.92 24.39
N GLN A 155 -22.97 23.49 23.14
CA GLN A 155 -22.21 22.41 22.52
C GLN A 155 -20.75 22.87 22.32
N GLY A 156 -19.88 22.47 23.24
CA GLY A 156 -18.44 22.59 23.07
C GLY A 156 -17.97 21.59 22.03
N ASN A 157 -17.74 22.05 20.81
CA ASN A 157 -17.03 21.33 19.76
C ASN A 157 -15.58 21.09 20.21
N ASN A 158 -15.36 20.05 21.03
CA ASN A 158 -14.03 19.53 21.29
C ASN A 158 -13.57 18.78 20.05
N LYS A 159 -13.10 19.52 19.03
CA LYS A 159 -12.21 18.97 18.02
C LYS A 159 -10.97 18.50 18.76
N GLY A 160 -10.90 17.19 19.02
CA GLY A 160 -9.70 16.57 19.60
C GLY A 160 -8.50 16.97 18.75
N LYS A 161 -7.39 17.32 19.40
CA LYS A 161 -6.13 17.61 18.68
C LYS A 161 -5.73 16.35 17.91
N GLY A 162 -5.88 16.39 16.59
CA GLY A 162 -5.37 15.32 15.71
C GLY A 162 -3.88 15.18 15.94
N THR A 163 -3.43 13.97 16.26
CA THR A 163 -2.01 13.66 16.43
C THR A 163 -1.54 12.98 15.15
N THR A 164 -0.42 13.44 14.60
CA THR A 164 0.16 12.85 13.38
C THR A 164 1.20 11.81 13.76
N LEU A 165 1.13 10.62 13.16
CA LEU A 165 2.11 9.54 13.33
C LEU A 165 2.85 9.28 12.02
N LEU A 166 4.16 9.03 12.13
CA LEU A 166 4.98 8.51 11.03
C LEU A 166 4.92 6.98 11.07
N ALA A 167 4.40 6.36 10.02
CA ALA A 167 4.34 4.91 9.86
C ALA A 167 5.30 4.45 8.76
N HIS A 168 6.07 3.40 9.04
CA HIS A 168 6.96 2.75 8.08
C HIS A 168 6.45 1.34 7.78
N MET A 169 6.33 1.02 6.49
CA MET A 169 5.94 -0.29 5.99
C MET A 169 7.11 -0.90 5.22
N PRO A 170 7.86 -1.84 5.84
CA PRO A 170 8.92 -2.60 5.17
C PRO A 170 8.38 -3.77 4.33
#